data_AF-A0A0C3JPC3-F1
#
_entry.id   AF-A0A0C3JPC3-F1
#
_cell.length_a   1.000
_cell.length_b   1.000
_cell.length_c   1.000
_cell.angle_alpha   90.00
_cell.angle_beta   90.00
_cell.angle_gamma   90.00
#
_symmetry.space_group_name_H-M   'P 1'
#
loop_
_entity.id
_entity.type
_entity.pdbx_description
1 polymer ?
#
loop_
_entity_poly.entity_id
_entity_poly.type
_entity_poly.pdbx_seq_one_letter_code
_entity_poly.pdbx_strand_id
1 'polypeptide(L)' 'VTNPVQSTVCTGGQSCEVDWVDNGESPLLSDIGECTVGLYSGEMALVQSLPSVDVSSTSTFSFTPNPSAGPN' A
#
# COMPACT_ATOMS: atom_id res chain seq x y z
N VAL A 1 -9.96 -10.08 2.57
CA VAL A 1 -10.16 -9.00 1.58
C VAL A 1 -8.97 -8.09 1.74
N THR A 2 -8.09 -8.00 0.76
CA THR A 2 -6.99 -7.03 0.76
C THR A 2 -7.48 -5.74 0.11
N ASN A 3 -7.27 -4.60 0.75
CA ASN A 3 -7.54 -3.28 0.18
C ASN A 3 -6.22 -2.50 0.12
N PRO A 4 -6.00 -1.68 -0.93
CA PRO A 4 -6.87 -1.40 -2.06
C PRO A 4 -6.91 -2.57 -3.06
N VAL A 5 -8.09 -2.79 -3.65
CA VAL A 5 -8.26 -3.61 -4.86
C VAL A 5 -8.19 -2.72 -6.10
N GLN A 6 -8.18 -3.31 -7.30
CA GLN A 6 -8.13 -2.54 -8.56
C GLN A 6 -9.24 -1.48 -8.68
N SER A 7 -10.40 -1.69 -8.06
CA SER A 7 -11.51 -0.73 -8.06
C SER A 7 -11.45 0.33 -6.95
N THR A 8 -10.48 0.26 -6.03
CA THR A 8 -10.31 1.24 -4.96
C THR A 8 -9.68 2.50 -5.52
N VAL A 9 -10.32 3.64 -5.31
CA VAL A 9 -9.82 4.95 -5.73
C VAL A 9 -9.34 5.72 -4.52
N CYS A 10 -8.08 6.14 -4.54
CA CYS A 10 -7.50 7.06 -3.57
C CYS A 10 -7.14 8.38 -4.25
N THR A 11 -7.59 9.49 -3.65
CA THR A 11 -7.40 10.83 -4.20
C THR A 11 -6.15 11.47 -3.61
N GLY A 12 -5.37 12.15 -4.45
CA GLY A 12 -4.25 12.97 -4.01
C GLY A 12 -4.63 13.97 -2.93
N GLY A 13 -3.82 14.05 -1.87
CA GLY A 13 -4.05 14.94 -0.73
C GLY A 13 -5.11 14.47 0.26
N GLN A 14 -5.75 13.31 0.02
CA GLN A 14 -6.70 12.69 0.96
C GLN A 14 -6.08 11.43 1.58
N SER A 15 -6.46 11.13 2.84
CA SER A 15 -6.04 9.89 3.48
C SER A 15 -6.61 8.69 2.74
N CYS A 16 -5.74 7.75 2.39
CA CYS A 16 -6.04 6.47 1.76
C CYS A 16 -5.70 5.36 2.76
N GLU A 17 -6.61 4.43 2.96
CA GLU A 17 -6.44 3.31 3.88
C GLU A 17 -6.07 2.04 3.10
N VAL A 18 -5.13 1.28 3.64
CA VAL A 18 -4.62 0.03 3.08
C VAL A 18 -4.82 -1.06 4.12
N ASP A 19 -5.55 -2.11 3.75
CA ASP A 19 -5.83 -3.27 4.57
C ASP A 19 -5.20 -4.54 3.99
N TRP A 20 -4.50 -5.27 4.84
CA TRP A 20 -3.80 -6.49 4.54
C TRP A 20 -4.53 -7.61 5.28
N VAL A 21 -5.03 -8.57 4.51
CA VAL A 21 -5.65 -9.77 5.06
C VAL A 21 -4.91 -10.96 4.48
N ASP A 22 -4.37 -11.76 5.37
CA ASP A 22 -3.73 -13.02 5.02
C ASP A 22 -4.74 -13.95 4.33
N ASN A 23 -4.32 -14.59 3.24
CA ASN A 23 -5.15 -15.54 2.51
C ASN A 23 -4.95 -16.99 3.00
N GLY A 24 -4.09 -17.21 3.99
CA GLY A 24 -3.75 -18.52 4.54
C GLY A 24 -2.76 -19.31 3.69
N GLU A 25 -2.22 -18.72 2.61
CA GLU A 25 -1.17 -19.33 1.79
C GLU A 25 0.20 -18.88 2.26
N SER A 26 1.12 -19.83 2.45
CA SER A 26 2.49 -19.52 2.89
C SER A 26 3.28 -18.78 1.80
N PRO A 27 4.11 -17.78 2.15
CA PRO A 27 4.37 -17.30 3.52
C PRO A 27 3.23 -16.43 4.06
N LEU A 28 2.89 -16.64 5.34
CA LEU A 28 1.90 -15.82 6.04
C LEU A 28 2.47 -14.41 6.28
N LEU A 29 1.60 -13.41 6.49
CA LEU A 29 2.03 -12.05 6.84
C LEU A 29 2.92 -12.03 8.09
N SER A 30 2.64 -12.93 9.05
CA SER A 30 3.46 -13.13 10.26
C SER A 30 4.90 -13.56 9.97
N ASP A 31 5.13 -14.22 8.83
CA ASP A 31 6.44 -14.74 8.43
C ASP A 31 7.20 -13.79 7.50
N ILE A 32 6.53 -12.76 6.94
CA ILE A 32 7.11 -11.79 6.02
C ILE A 32 7.87 -10.68 6.77
N GLY A 33 7.25 -10.09 7.80
CA GLY A 33 7.84 -8.99 8.58
C GLY A 33 7.81 -7.63 7.89
N GLU A 34 8.91 -6.87 7.96
CA GLU A 34 8.99 -5.51 7.42
C GLU A 34 8.96 -5.46 5.88
N CYS A 35 7.99 -4.75 5.33
CA CYS A 35 7.82 -4.53 3.90
C CYS A 35 8.04 -3.06 3.54
N THR A 36 8.70 -2.82 2.41
CA THR A 36 8.76 -1.47 1.82
C THR A 36 7.54 -1.24 0.95
N VAL A 37 6.90 -0.08 1.10
CA VAL A 37 5.72 0.29 0.30
C VAL A 37 6.02 1.54 -0.53
N GLY A 38 5.53 1.58 -1.77
CA GLY A 38 5.63 2.73 -2.64
C GLY A 38 4.40 2.89 -3.52
N LEU A 39 4.09 4.13 -3.89
CA LEU A 39 3.12 4.46 -4.91
C LEU A 39 3.83 4.48 -6.27
N TYR A 40 3.30 3.74 -7.22
CA TYR A 40 3.85 3.61 -8.55
C TYR A 40 2.82 4.03 -9.61
N SER A 41 3.31 4.52 -10.75
CA SER A 41 2.49 4.88 -11.91
C SER A 41 3.05 4.26 -13.19
N GLY A 42 2.17 3.93 -14.14
CA GLY A 42 2.55 3.37 -15.45
C GLY A 42 3.37 2.08 -15.34
N GLU A 43 4.51 2.05 -16.01
CA GLU A 43 5.46 0.92 -16.03
C GLU A 43 6.29 0.81 -14.73
N MET A 44 5.62 0.81 -13.57
CA MET A 44 6.26 0.74 -12.25
C MET A 44 7.24 1.90 -11.98
N ALA A 45 6.92 3.12 -12.44
CA ALA A 45 7.67 4.30 -12.04
C ALA A 45 7.32 4.69 -10.61
N LEU A 46 8.29 4.66 -9.69
CA LEU A 46 8.09 5.09 -8.30
C LEU A 46 7.81 6.59 -8.25
N VAL A 47 6.64 6.97 -7.77
CA VAL A 47 6.20 8.37 -7.69
C VAL A 47 6.09 8.88 -6.25
N GLN A 48 6.00 7.97 -5.28
CA GLN A 48 6.08 8.31 -3.85
C GLN A 48 6.57 7.10 -3.05
N SER A 49 7.68 7.26 -2.33
CA SER A 49 8.07 6.28 -1.30
C SER A 49 7.22 6.47 -0.07
N LEU A 50 6.75 5.37 0.52
CA LEU A 50 6.05 5.38 1.80
C LEU A 50 6.97 4.82 2.90
N PRO A 51 6.67 5.08 4.19
CA PRO A 51 7.33 4.39 5.28
C PRO A 51 7.21 2.88 5.13
N SER A 52 8.23 2.14 5.56
CA SER A 52 8.12 0.70 5.68
C SER A 52 7.03 0.33 6.68
N VAL A 53 6.36 -0.78 6.42
CA VAL A 53 5.27 -1.30 7.24
C VAL A 53 5.61 -2.74 7.60
N ASP A 54 5.63 -3.03 8.90
CA ASP A 54 5.75 -4.41 9.37
C ASP A 54 4.39 -5.10 9.28
N VAL A 55 4.23 -5.93 8.25
CA VAL A 55 2.96 -6.61 7.95
C VAL A 55 2.71 -7.78 8.90
N SER A 56 3.72 -8.20 9.66
CA SER A 56 3.55 -9.24 10.70
C SER A 56 2.74 -8.75 11.90
N SER A 57 2.76 -7.44 12.14
CA SER A 57 2.10 -6.78 13.27
C SER A 57 1.06 -5.74 12.87
N THR A 58 1.10 -5.28 11.62
CA THR A 58 0.24 -4.20 11.10
C THR A 58 -0.63 -4.71 9.95
N SER A 59 -1.92 -4.89 10.22
CA SER A 59 -2.89 -5.31 9.20
C SER A 59 -3.51 -4.13 8.45
N THR A 60 -3.43 -2.91 8.98
CA THR A 60 -3.98 -1.71 8.33
C THR A 60 -3.06 -0.53 8.54
N PHE A 61 -2.83 0.25 7.49
CA PHE A 61 -2.14 1.54 7.60
C PHE A 61 -2.78 2.57 6.67
N SER A 62 -2.58 3.85 6.99
CA SER A 62 -3.02 4.96 6.15
C SER A 62 -1.84 5.71 5.56
N PHE A 63 -2.03 6.18 4.32
CA PHE A 63 -1.09 7.09 3.67
C PHE A 63 -1.82 8.15 2.88
N THR A 64 -1.15 9.27 2.62
CA THR A 64 -1.69 10.35 1.79
C THR A 64 -0.95 10.37 0.46
N PRO A 65 -1.61 10.02 -0.66
CA PRO A 65 -1.00 10.14 -1.97
C PRO A 65 -0.63 11.60 -2.25
N ASN A 66 0.58 11.84 -2.73
CA ASN A 66 1.00 13.18 -3.12
C ASN A 66 0.20 13.59 -4.38
N PRO A 67 -0.56 14.71 -4.34
CA PRO A 67 -1.38 15.14 -5.48
C PRO A 67 -0.57 15.47 -6.74
N SER A 68 0.74 15.70 -6.61
CA SER A 68 1.67 15.93 -7.73
C SER A 68 2.43 14.68 -8.18
N ALA A 69 2.11 13.49 -7.66
CA ALA A 69 2.81 12.24 -7.97
C ALA A 69 2.45 11.66 -9.36
N GLY A 70 1.30 12.02 -9.93
CA GLY A 70 0.85 11.49 -11.24
C GLY A 70 1.08 12.48 -12.39
N PRO A 71 1.23 11.99 -13.63
CA PRO A 71 1.02 12.82 -14.81
C PRO A 71 -0.47 13.15 -14.88
N ASN A 72 -0.82 14.44 -14.84
CA ASN A 72 -2.20 14.91 -14.88
C ASN A 72 -3.04 14.27 -15.99
#